data_AF-A0A3N5LL02-F1
#
_entry.id   AF-A0A3N5LL02-F1
#
_cell.length_a   1.000
_cell.length_b   1.000
_cell.length_c   1.000
_cell.angle_alpha   90.00
_cell.angle_beta   90.00
_cell.angle_gamma   90.00
#
_symmetry.space_group_name_H-M   'P 1'
#
loop_
_entity.id
_entity.type
_entity.pdbx_description
1 polymer ?
#
loop_
_entity_poly.entity_id
_entity_poly.type
_entity_poly.pdbx_seq_one_letter_code
_entity_poly.pdbx_strand_id
1 'polypeptide(L)'
;MLSFISFWRAAAIVLNDMASTAYYVGGIAETAVGKAAPWFVLAIMLFSYAVRAVYIESCGMFVRGGVYRVVHEAMGSTLAKFSVSALMFDYVLTGPISGVSAGLYLGGLIN
;
A
#
# COMPACT_ATOMS: atom_id res chain seq x y z
N MET A 1 -5.05 -12.64 -14.60
CA MET A 1 -6.40 -12.10 -14.90
C MET A 1 -7.03 -11.63 -13.58
N LEU A 2 -6.97 -10.32 -13.27
CA LEU A 2 -7.87 -9.66 -12.29
C LEU A 2 -9.30 -9.67 -12.88
N SER A 3 -9.87 -10.86 -13.04
CA SER A 3 -10.92 -11.22 -14.01
C SER A 3 -12.25 -10.47 -13.92
N PHE A 4 -12.46 -9.58 -12.94
CA PHE A 4 -13.77 -8.94 -12.73
C PHE A 4 -13.72 -7.45 -12.39
N ILE A 5 -12.54 -6.82 -12.38
CA ILE A 5 -12.42 -5.37 -12.18
C ILE A 5 -11.61 -4.80 -13.34
N SER A 6 -12.14 -3.75 -13.99
CA SER A 6 -11.42 -3.07 -15.07
C SER A 6 -10.14 -2.44 -14.54
N PHE A 7 -9.12 -2.31 -15.40
CA PHE A 7 -7.86 -1.65 -15.06
C PHE A 7 -8.08 -0.31 -14.34
N TRP A 8 -9.05 0.48 -14.82
CA TRP A 8 -9.44 1.75 -14.22
C TRP A 8 -9.99 1.65 -12.80
N ARG A 9 -10.80 0.63 -12.51
CA ARG A 9 -11.33 0.42 -11.17
C ARG A 9 -10.25 -0.07 -10.20
N ALA A 10 -9.35 -0.94 -10.66
CA ALA A 10 -8.20 -1.35 -9.87
C ALA A 10 -7.26 -0.16 -9.59
N ALA A 11 -6.94 0.62 -10.62
CA ALA A 11 -6.11 1.80 -10.50
C ALA A 11 -6.73 2.85 -9.57
N ALA A 12 -8.05 3.07 -9.63
CA ALA A 12 -8.75 4.00 -8.75
C ALA A 12 -8.68 3.58 -7.27
N ILE A 13 -8.79 2.28 -6.96
CA ILE A 13 -8.66 1.77 -5.59
C ILE A 13 -7.24 1.98 -5.07
N VAL A 14 -6.24 1.59 -5.87
CA VAL A 14 -4.83 1.76 -5.49
C VAL A 14 -4.46 3.24 -5.36
N LEU A 15 -4.97 4.09 -6.26
CA LEU A 15 -4.75 5.52 -6.20
C LEU A 15 -5.38 6.12 -4.93
N ASN A 16 -6.57 5.68 -4.53
CA ASN A 16 -7.21 6.17 -3.30
C ASN A 16 -6.34 5.87 -2.05
N ASP A 17 -5.78 4.66 -2.00
CA ASP A 17 -4.93 4.19 -0.91
C ASP A 17 -3.57 4.91 -0.87
N MET A 18 -2.89 4.98 -2.02
CA MET A 18 -1.54 5.55 -2.12
C MET A 18 -1.50 7.09 -2.26
N ALA A 19 -2.56 7.74 -2.74
CA ALA A 19 -2.54 9.18 -2.95
C ALA A 19 -2.53 9.95 -1.63
N SER A 20 -3.27 9.47 -0.62
CA SER A 20 -3.32 10.13 0.68
C SER A 20 -1.95 10.10 1.38
N THR A 21 -1.28 8.95 1.35
CA THR A 21 0.06 8.73 1.91
C THR A 21 1.13 9.62 1.28
N ALA A 22 1.06 9.89 -0.02
CA ALA A 22 2.04 10.74 -0.70
C ALA A 22 2.08 12.18 -0.17
N TYR A 23 0.96 12.72 0.32
CA TYR A 23 0.89 14.11 0.80
C TYR A 23 1.52 14.31 2.19
N TYR A 24 1.38 13.34 3.10
CA TYR A 24 1.89 13.46 4.47
C TYR A 24 3.21 12.73 4.71
N VAL A 25 3.60 11.75 3.88
CA VAL A 25 4.81 10.95 4.12
C VAL A 25 6.07 11.81 4.15
N GLY A 26 6.14 12.86 3.33
CA GLY A 26 7.27 13.79 3.32
C GLY A 26 7.41 14.54 4.65
N GLY A 27 6.30 15.09 5.15
CA GLY A 27 6.29 15.82 6.42
C GLY A 27 6.56 14.93 7.63
N ILE A 28 5.98 13.72 7.66
CA ILE A 28 6.23 12.76 8.74
C ILE A 28 7.67 12.25 8.70
N ALA A 29 8.19 11.90 7.52
CA ALA A 29 9.56 11.43 7.36
C ALA A 29 10.60 12.51 7.70
N GLU A 30 10.34 13.77 7.32
CA GLU A 30 11.21 14.89 7.68
C GLU A 30 11.20 15.15 9.19
N THR A 31 10.04 15.06 9.85
CA THR A 31 9.93 15.23 11.31
C THR A 31 10.64 14.11 12.07
N ALA A 32 10.58 12.87 11.57
CA ALA A 32 11.16 11.71 12.25
C ALA A 32 12.65 11.48 11.95
N VAL A 33 13.10 11.77 10.72
CA VAL A 33 14.44 11.39 10.21
C VAL A 33 15.27 12.61 9.79
N GLY A 34 14.70 13.81 9.81
CA GLY A 34 15.37 15.06 9.48
C GLY A 34 15.86 15.08 8.03
N LYS A 35 17.06 15.65 7.79
CA LYS A 35 17.65 15.82 6.45
C LYS A 35 17.92 14.50 5.70
N ALA A 36 17.86 13.35 6.37
CA ALA A 36 18.03 12.04 5.75
C ALA A 36 16.72 11.45 5.21
N ALA A 37 15.57 12.07 5.47
CA ALA A 37 14.26 11.62 5.00
C ALA A 37 14.20 11.28 3.49
N PRO A 38 14.81 12.06 2.57
CA PRO A 38 14.76 11.75 1.14
C PRO A 38 15.46 10.44 0.77
N TRP A 39 16.54 10.09 1.48
CA TRP A 39 17.28 8.85 1.22
C TRP A 39 16.51 7.61 1.65
N PHE A 40 15.75 7.70 2.74
CA PHE A 40 14.87 6.61 3.17
C PHE A 40 13.71 6.40 2.19
N VAL A 41 13.09 7.49 1.72
CA VAL A 41 12.05 7.40 0.68
C VAL A 41 12.62 6.78 -0.59
N LEU A 42 13.82 7.18 -1.01
CA LEU A 42 14.49 6.61 -2.19
C LEU A 42 14.78 5.11 -2.01
N ALA A 43 15.28 4.68 -0.85
CA ALA A 43 15.52 3.28 -0.54
C ALA A 43 14.23 2.44 -0.62
N ILE A 44 13.11 2.95 -0.09
CA ILE A 44 11.80 2.29 -0.16
C ILE A 44 11.31 2.20 -1.62
N MET A 45 11.53 3.25 -2.42
CA MET A 45 11.16 3.25 -3.84
C MET A 45 11.99 2.24 -4.65
N LEU A 46 13.26 2.05 -4.32
CA LEU A 46 14.08 1.02 -4.94
C LEU A 46 13.61 -0.38 -4.55
N PHE A 47 13.30 -0.59 -3.26
CA PHE A 47 12.79 -1.86 -2.77
C PHE A 47 11.41 -2.21 -3.37
N SER A 48 10.53 -1.23 -3.56
CA SER A 48 9.22 -1.44 -4.18
C SER A 48 9.33 -1.93 -5.64
N TYR A 49 10.43 -1.61 -6.34
CA TYR A 49 10.71 -2.17 -7.65
C TYR A 49 10.96 -3.68 -7.61
N ALA A 50 11.67 -4.17 -6.58
CA ALA A 50 11.84 -5.61 -6.37
C ALA A 50 10.50 -6.30 -6.05
N VAL A 51 9.67 -5.68 -5.20
CA VAL A 51 8.31 -6.17 -4.91
C VAL A 51 7.44 -6.22 -6.17
N ARG A 52 7.57 -5.23 -7.06
CA ARG A 52 6.88 -5.22 -8.36
C ARG A 52 7.27 -6.42 -9.23
N ALA A 53 8.54 -6.83 -9.24
CA ALA A 53 8.98 -7.99 -10.00
C ALA A 53 8.27 -9.27 -9.51
N VAL A 54 8.21 -9.47 -8.19
CA VAL A 54 7.48 -10.60 -7.56
C VAL A 54 5.98 -10.57 -7.88
N TYR A 55 5.38 -9.37 -7.94
CA TYR A 55 3.98 -9.22 -8.30
C TYR A 55 3.69 -9.65 -9.74
N ILE A 56 4.60 -9.32 -10.68
CA ILE A 56 4.48 -9.73 -12.08
C ILE A 56 4.54 -11.25 -12.21
N GLU A 57 5.44 -11.91 -11.47
CA GLU A 57 5.48 -13.39 -11.42
C GLU A 57 4.19 -13.97 -10.83
N SER A 58 3.66 -13.36 -9.77
CA SER A 58 2.41 -13.80 -9.14
C SER A 58 1.19 -13.71 -10.09
N CYS A 59 1.22 -12.81 -11.07
CA CYS A 59 0.16 -12.69 -12.08
C CYS A 59 0.06 -13.92 -13.00
N GLY A 60 1.10 -14.76 -13.07
CA GLY A 60 1.14 -16.00 -13.85
C GLY A 60 0.38 -17.17 -13.22
N MET A 61 0.02 -17.09 -11.93
CA MET A 61 -0.59 -18.21 -11.19
C MET A 61 -2.09 -18.40 -11.47
N PHE A 62 -2.76 -17.45 -12.15
CA PHE A 62 -4.18 -17.50 -12.53
C PHE A 62 -5.17 -18.02 -11.46
N VAL A 63 -4.88 -17.80 -10.17
CA VAL A 63 -5.74 -18.25 -9.06
C VAL A 63 -6.94 -17.32 -8.88
N ARG A 64 -8.14 -17.90 -8.73
CA ARG A 64 -9.36 -17.16 -8.38
C ARG A 64 -9.45 -16.98 -6.86
N GLY A 65 -9.59 -15.73 -6.40
CA GLY A 65 -9.91 -15.42 -4.99
C GLY A 65 -8.97 -14.45 -4.27
N GLY A 66 -8.31 -13.53 -4.99
CA GLY A 66 -7.57 -12.42 -4.40
C GLY A 66 -6.28 -12.83 -3.65
N VAL A 67 -5.74 -11.90 -2.85
CA VAL A 67 -4.43 -12.05 -2.18
C VAL A 67 -4.38 -13.31 -1.30
N TYR A 68 -5.45 -13.60 -0.56
CA TYR A 68 -5.51 -14.80 0.29
C TYR A 68 -5.29 -16.09 -0.52
N ARG A 69 -6.02 -16.26 -1.63
CA ARG A 69 -5.91 -17.48 -2.44
C ARG A 69 -4.60 -17.54 -3.21
N VAL A 70 -4.09 -16.42 -3.72
CA VAL A 70 -2.78 -16.38 -4.39
C VAL A 70 -1.66 -16.82 -3.44
N VAL A 71 -1.63 -16.29 -2.20
CA VAL A 71 -0.61 -16.68 -1.22
C VAL A 71 -0.83 -18.12 -0.72
N HIS A 72 -2.09 -18.55 -0.57
CA HIS A 72 -2.41 -19.91 -0.16
C HIS A 72 -1.95 -20.95 -1.18
N GLU A 73 -2.16 -20.69 -2.47
CA GLU A 73 -1.75 -21.59 -3.55
C GLU A 73 -0.23 -21.57 -3.76
N ALA A 74 0.43 -20.44 -3.53
CA ALA A 74 1.88 -20.29 -3.69
C ALA A 74 2.70 -20.83 -2.49
N MET A 75 2.26 -20.57 -1.26
CA MET A 75 3.07 -20.72 -0.04
C MET A 75 2.35 -21.44 1.11
N GLY A 76 1.11 -21.88 0.91
CA GLY A 76 0.34 -22.63 1.89
C GLY A 76 -0.49 -21.79 2.87
N SER A 77 -1.21 -22.48 3.76
CA SER A 77 -2.30 -21.90 4.55
C SER A 77 -1.86 -20.97 5.69
N THR A 78 -0.72 -21.25 6.32
CA THR A 78 -0.21 -20.45 7.44
C THR A 78 0.27 -19.09 6.97
N LEU A 79 1.05 -19.06 5.88
CA LEU A 79 1.56 -17.82 5.29
C LEU A 79 0.44 -16.98 4.69
N ALA A 80 -0.57 -17.59 4.06
CA ALA A 80 -1.73 -16.86 3.55
C ALA A 80 -2.50 -16.10 4.64
N LYS A 81 -2.71 -16.72 5.80
CA LYS A 81 -3.36 -16.06 6.94
C LYS A 81 -2.51 -14.92 7.49
N PHE A 82 -1.21 -15.14 7.63
CA PHE A 82 -0.28 -14.11 8.11
C PHE A 82 -0.23 -12.90 7.17
N SER A 83 -0.05 -13.12 5.87
CA SER A 83 -0.03 -12.06 4.86
C SER A 83 -1.32 -11.25 4.83
N VAL A 84 -2.48 -11.91 4.90
CA VAL A 84 -3.78 -11.21 4.91
C VAL A 84 -4.02 -10.48 6.22
N SER A 85 -3.60 -11.02 7.37
CA SER A 85 -3.67 -10.28 8.63
C SER A 85 -2.79 -9.03 8.61
N ALA A 86 -1.59 -9.10 8.03
CA ALA A 86 -0.72 -7.94 7.87
C ALA A 86 -1.35 -6.89 6.94
N LEU A 87 -1.93 -7.32 5.83
CA LEU A 87 -2.63 -6.42 4.89
C LEU A 87 -3.83 -5.73 5.55
N MET A 88 -4.64 -6.47 6.32
CA MET A 88 -5.78 -5.90 7.04
C MET A 88 -5.34 -4.93 8.12
N PHE A 89 -4.26 -5.26 8.84
CA PHE A 89 -3.68 -4.37 9.84
C PHE A 89 -3.20 -3.06 9.23
N ASP A 90 -2.52 -3.13 8.08
CA ASP A 90 -2.07 -1.96 7.32
C ASP A 90 -3.23 -1.05 6.90
N TYR A 91 -4.31 -1.62 6.34
CA TYR A 91 -5.50 -0.86 5.97
C TYR A 91 -6.19 -0.19 7.18
N VAL A 92 -6.26 -0.89 8.31
CA VAL A 92 -6.88 -0.34 9.54
C VAL A 92 -6.06 0.78 10.14
N LEU A 93 -4.72 0.74 10.02
CA LEU A 93 -3.86 1.84 10.48
C LEU A 93 -3.87 3.02 9.52
N THR A 94 -3.89 2.77 8.22
CA THR A 94 -3.84 3.81 7.20
C THR A 94 -5.10 4.68 7.22
N GLY A 95 -6.28 4.08 7.44
CA GLY A 95 -7.55 4.82 7.49
C GLY A 95 -7.58 6.00 8.48
N PRO A 96 -7.32 5.79 9.79
CA PRO A 96 -7.25 6.85 10.78
C PRO A 96 -6.15 7.89 10.50
N ILE A 97 -4.96 7.46 10.05
CA ILE A 97 -3.85 8.38 9.76
C ILE A 97 -4.23 9.32 8.61
N SER A 98 -4.82 8.79 7.54
CA SER A 98 -5.30 9.60 6.41
C SER A 98 -6.47 10.51 6.82
N GLY A 99 -7.37 10.04 7.68
CA GLY A 99 -8.47 10.84 8.22
C GLY A 99 -8.01 12.03 9.08
N VAL A 100 -7.09 11.78 10.01
CA VAL A 100 -6.51 12.84 10.87
C VAL A 100 -5.70 13.83 10.01
N SER A 101 -4.91 13.34 9.07
CA SER A 101 -4.13 14.20 8.16
C SER A 101 -5.05 15.09 7.31
N ALA A 102 -6.11 14.53 6.73
CA ALA A 102 -7.10 15.32 5.97
C ALA A 102 -7.77 16.40 6.84
N GLY A 103 -8.09 16.08 8.11
CA GLY A 103 -8.61 17.04 9.08
C GLY A 103 -7.63 18.19 9.36
N LEU A 104 -6.34 17.89 9.52
CA LEU A 104 -5.29 18.89 9.70
C LEU A 104 -5.09 19.77 8.45
N TYR A 105 -5.13 19.19 7.25
CA TYR A 105 -5.06 19.96 6.00
C TYR A 105 -6.25 20.90 5.81
N LEU A 106 -7.47 20.46 6.16
CA LEU A 106 -8.67 21.32 6.11
C LEU A 106 -8.64 22.41 7.18
N GLY A 107 -8.23 22.07 8.41
CA GLY A 107 -8.07 23.05 9.49
C GLY A 107 -7.03 24.13 9.19
N GLY A 108 -5.92 23.76 8.54
CA GLY A 108 -4.90 24.70 8.08
C GLY A 108 -5.29 25.54 6.86
N LEU A 109 -6.37 25.19 6.15
CA LEU A 109 -6.90 25.98 5.03
C LEU A 109 -7.94 27.02 5.47
N ILE A 110 -8.61 26.78 6.60
CA ILE A 110 -9.67 27.62 7.15
C ILE A 110 -9.10 28.69 8.11
N ASN A 111 -7.90 28.47 8.65
CA ASN A 111 -7.17 29.40 9.54
C ASN A 111 -6.24 30.31 8.74
#